data_AF-A0A5K1GUF5-F1
#
_entry.id   AF-A0A5K1GUF5-F1
#
_cell.length_a   1.000
_cell.length_b   1.000
_cell.length_c   1.000
_cell.angle_alpha   90.00
_cell.angle_beta   90.00
_cell.angle_gamma   90.00
#
_symmetry.space_group_name_H-M   'P 1'
#
loop_
_entity.id
_entity.type
_entity.pdbx_description
1 polymer ?
#
loop_
_entity_poly.entity_id
_entity_poly.type
_entity_poly.pdbx_seq_one_letter_code
_entity_poly.pdbx_strand_id
1 'polypeptide(L)' 'EQLDFPVLYASAKEGWASSSFVKNPPDEARNMSPLLDAIIKFVPPPTANLEQPFQML' A
#
# COMPACT_ATOMS: atom_id res chain seq x y z
N GLU A 1 -7.74 18.45 -13.24
CA GLU A 1 -7.23 17.10 -13.60
C GLU A 1 -7.78 16.12 -12.59
N GLN A 2 -8.15 14.92 -13.02
CA GLN A 2 -8.60 13.86 -12.11
C GLN A 2 -7.39 13.39 -11.28
N LEU A 3 -7.59 13.13 -9.99
CA LEU A 3 -6.54 12.59 -9.14
C LEU A 3 -6.22 11.15 -9.59
N ASP A 4 -4.98 10.91 -10.01
CA ASP A 4 -4.48 9.56 -10.23
C ASP A 4 -4.13 8.94 -8.87
N PHE A 5 -4.87 7.89 -8.49
CA PHE A 5 -4.59 7.12 -7.29
C PHE A 5 -4.39 5.64 -7.64
N PRO A 6 -3.43 4.96 -7.00
CA PRO A 6 -3.25 3.53 -7.18
C PRO A 6 -4.49 2.79 -6.67
N VAL A 7 -5.03 1.89 -7.48
CA VAL A 7 -6.15 1.01 -7.12
C VAL A 7 -5.64 -0.42 -7.03
N LEU A 8 -5.98 -1.09 -5.93
CA LEU A 8 -5.72 -2.51 -5.72
C LEU A 8 -7.03 -3.24 -5.39
N TYR A 9 -7.13 -4.47 -5.87
CA TYR A 9 -8.15 -5.44 -5.47
C TYR A 9 -7.59 -6.34 -4.38
N ALA A 10 -8.37 -6.63 -3.34
CA ALA A 10 -7.89 -7.46 -2.24
C ALA A 10 -9.01 -8.27 -1.58
N SER A 11 -8.63 -9.36 -0.92
CA SER A 11 -9.46 -10.11 0.02
C SER A 11 -8.70 -10.27 1.34
N ALA A 12 -9.19 -9.60 2.39
CA ALA A 12 -8.61 -9.72 3.73
C ALA A 12 -8.78 -11.14 4.30
N LYS A 13 -9.93 -11.78 4.03
CA LYS A 13 -10.21 -13.15 4.48
C LYS A 13 -9.25 -14.17 3.86
N GLU A 14 -8.97 -14.02 2.58
CA GLU A 14 -8.15 -14.97 1.82
C GLU A 14 -6.67 -14.53 1.74
N GLY A 15 -6.32 -13.38 2.32
CA GLY A 15 -4.93 -12.94 2.49
C GLY A 15 -4.21 -12.51 1.21
N TRP A 16 -4.91 -12.04 0.17
CA TRP A 16 -4.27 -11.60 -1.08
C TRP A 16 -4.64 -10.17 -1.53
N ALA A 17 -3.72 -9.49 -2.22
CA ALA A 17 -3.93 -8.20 -2.91
C ALA A 17 -3.32 -8.23 -4.33
N SER A 18 -3.85 -7.43 -5.26
CA SER A 18 -3.40 -7.40 -6.66
C SER A 18 -3.77 -6.07 -7.34
N SER A 19 -2.95 -5.62 -8.30
CA SER A 19 -3.23 -4.45 -9.15
C SER A 19 -4.25 -4.72 -10.25
N SER A 20 -4.56 -5.99 -10.51
CA SER A 20 -5.59 -6.43 -11.45
C SER A 20 -6.60 -7.32 -10.75
N PHE A 21 -7.86 -7.26 -11.17
CA PHE A 21 -8.91 -8.10 -10.59
C PHE A 21 -8.63 -9.58 -10.89
N VAL A 22 -8.51 -10.39 -9.84
CA VAL A 22 -8.33 -11.85 -9.93
C VAL A 22 -9.34 -12.52 -9.02
N LYS A 23 -10.18 -13.39 -9.57
CA LYS A 23 -11.23 -14.08 -8.80
C LYS A 23 -10.65 -15.09 -7.81
N ASN A 24 -9.68 -15.89 -8.27
CA ASN A 24 -9.02 -16.94 -7.49
C ASN A 24 -7.52 -16.91 -7.82
N PRO A 25 -6.70 -16.14 -7.08
CA PRO A 25 -5.27 -16.13 -7.30
C PRO A 25 -4.67 -17.50 -6.96
N PRO A 26 -3.62 -17.92 -7.71
CA PRO A 26 -2.83 -19.11 -7.38
C PRO A 26 -2.16 -18.95 -6.02
N ASP A 27 -1.87 -20.05 -5.34
CA ASP A 27 -1.38 -20.02 -3.96
C ASP A 27 -0.08 -19.23 -3.80
N GLU A 28 0.82 -19.30 -4.78
CA GLU A 28 2.07 -18.50 -4.83
C GLU A 28 1.84 -16.99 -4.87
N ALA A 29 0.68 -16.54 -5.38
CA ALA A 29 0.30 -15.14 -5.46
C ALA A 29 -0.65 -14.71 -4.32
N ARG A 30 -0.98 -15.61 -3.37
CA ARG A 30 -1.82 -15.28 -2.21
C ARG A 30 -1.01 -14.62 -1.10
N ASN A 31 -0.72 -13.34 -1.30
CA ASN A 31 -0.05 -12.54 -0.28
C ASN A 31 -0.46 -11.06 -0.36
N MET A 32 -0.10 -10.31 0.68
CA MET A 32 -0.36 -8.87 0.81
C MET A 32 0.77 -7.99 0.28
N SER A 33 1.84 -8.55 -0.29
CA SER A 33 3.00 -7.78 -0.72
C SER A 33 2.61 -6.63 -1.66
N PRO A 34 1.71 -6.80 -2.66
CA PRO A 34 1.31 -5.69 -3.54
C PRO A 34 0.71 -4.48 -2.81
N LEU A 35 0.00 -4.71 -1.70
CA LEU A 35 -0.55 -3.65 -0.87
C LEU A 35 0.56 -2.90 -0.13
N LEU A 36 1.47 -3.64 0.51
CA LEU A 36 2.57 -3.04 1.28
C LEU A 36 3.55 -2.30 0.36
N ASP A 37 3.86 -2.87 -0.80
CA ASP A 37 4.71 -2.26 -1.82
C ASP A 37 4.08 -0.96 -2.36
N ALA A 38 2.76 -0.95 -2.57
CA ALA A 38 2.06 0.27 -2.97
C ALA A 38 2.12 1.35 -1.88
N ILE A 39 1.99 0.98 -0.60
CA ILE A 39 2.13 1.94 0.51
C ILE A 39 3.53 2.57 0.49
N ILE A 40 4.59 1.75 0.42
CA ILE A 40 5.98 2.24 0.38
C ILE A 40 6.20 3.16 -0.83
N LYS A 41 5.62 2.82 -1.98
CA LYS A 41 5.81 3.57 -3.22
C LYS A 41 5.07 4.90 -3.26
N PHE A 42 3.84 4.95 -2.73
CA PHE A 42 2.94 6.09 -2.94
C PHE A 42 2.70 6.93 -1.69
N VAL A 43 2.99 6.43 -0.49
CA VAL A 43 2.87 7.20 0.74
C VAL A 43 4.21 7.89 1.02
N PRO A 44 4.31 9.23 0.92
CA PRO A 44 5.52 9.92 1.27
C PRO A 44 5.80 9.77 2.78
N PRO A 45 7.08 9.76 3.18
CA PRO A 45 7.43 9.78 4.59
C PRO A 45 6.91 11.06 5.26
N PRO A 46 6.66 11.02 6.59
CA PRO A 46 6.31 12.23 7.32
C PRO A 46 7.45 13.26 7.22
N THR A 47 7.09 14.53 7.09
CA THR A 47 8.06 15.62 7.13
C THR A 47 8.46 15.87 8.58
N ALA A 48 9.71 15.57 8.93
CA ALA A 48 10.27 15.84 10.25
C ALA A 48 11.72 16.34 10.11
N ASN A 49 12.14 17.22 11.02
CA ASN A 49 13.50 17.72 11.08
C ASN A 49 14.17 17.26 12.38
N LEU A 50 15.18 16.40 12.24
CA LEU A 50 15.92 15.82 13.38
C LEU A 50 16.83 16.83 14.09
N GLU A 51 17.15 17.95 13.42
CA GLU A 51 17.99 19.02 13.96
C GLU A 51 17.19 20.08 14.75
N GLN A 52 15.86 19.94 14.80
CA GLN A 52 15.00 20.86 15.54
C GLN A 52 14.61 20.28 16.90
N PRO A 53 14.24 21.13 17.88
CA PRO A 53 13.71 20.66 19.15
C PRO A 53 12.53 19.69 18.95
N PHE A 54 12.40 18.72 19.86
CA PHE A 54 11.32 17.74 19.84
C PHE A 54 9.95 18.42 19.76
N GLN A 55 9.14 17.99 18.80
CA GLN A 55 7.76 18.44 18.60
C GLN A 55 6.83 17.24 18.41
N MET A 56 5.72 17.24 19.14
CA MET A 56 4.61 16.29 19.02
C MET A 56 3.32 17.09 19.12
N LEU A 57 2.35 16.79 18.23
CA LEU A 57 1.00 17.37 18.23
C LEU A 57 0.00 16.45 18.94
#